data_AF-A0A5P9PIA6-F1
#
_entry.id   AF-A0A5P9PIA6-F1
#
_cell.length_a   1.000
_cell.length_b   1.000
_cell.length_c   1.000
_cell.angle_alpha   90.00
_cell.angle_beta   90.00
_cell.angle_gamma   90.00
#
_symmetry.space_group_name_H-M   'P 1'
#
loop_
_entity.id
_entity.type
_entity.pdbx_description
1 polymer ?
#
loop_
_entity_poly.entity_id
_entity_poly.type
_entity_poly.pdbx_seq_one_letter_code
_entity_poly.pdbx_strand_id
1 'polypeptide(L)'
;MRVGHPELNIVNPLAAIVERRLADLTRSAATHDTQVAAWVARHEIPVLAEALRAVLAEHRTDARGRCVACRGRRWRQWRNRHPSVPCRAYVAARLALGDGLPAEITHPAQRRKHRRRRAAGE
;
A
#
# COMPACT_ATOMS: atom_id res chain seq x y z
N MET A 1 8.39 -11.77 -43.51
CA MET A 1 9.18 -11.40 -42.32
C MET A 1 8.55 -10.17 -41.69
N ARG A 2 7.78 -10.32 -40.61
CA ARG A 2 7.29 -9.17 -39.83
C ARG A 2 8.30 -8.91 -38.72
N VAL A 3 9.02 -7.81 -38.83
CA VAL A 3 9.87 -7.32 -37.75
C VAL A 3 8.90 -6.80 -36.68
N GLY A 4 8.63 -7.63 -35.68
CA GLY A 4 7.95 -7.19 -34.48
C GLY A 4 8.86 -6.18 -33.80
N HIS A 5 8.59 -4.90 -33.99
CA HIS A 5 9.12 -3.87 -33.10
C HIS A 5 8.57 -4.21 -31.71
N PRO A 6 9.42 -4.45 -30.69
CA PRO A 6 8.93 -4.47 -29.34
C PRO A 6 8.50 -3.03 -29.07
N GLU A 7 7.19 -2.78 -29.12
CA GLU A 7 6.60 -1.58 -28.57
C GLU A 7 7.19 -1.44 -27.17
N LEU A 8 8.02 -0.41 -27.07
CA LEU A 8 8.52 0.15 -25.83
C LEU A 8 7.36 0.11 -24.86
N ASN A 9 7.47 -0.74 -23.85
CA ASN A 9 6.60 -0.74 -22.70
C ASN A 9 6.68 0.70 -22.17
N ILE A 10 5.71 1.54 -22.54
CA ILE A 10 5.67 2.97 -22.20
C ILE A 10 5.50 3.00 -20.69
N VAL A 11 6.60 2.88 -19.97
CA VAL A 11 6.62 3.04 -18.53
C VAL A 11 6.01 4.41 -18.30
N ASN A 12 4.86 4.43 -17.61
CA ASN A 12 4.15 5.65 -17.29
C ASN A 12 5.18 6.69 -16.81
N PRO A 13 5.39 7.81 -17.54
CA PRO A 13 6.51 8.71 -17.27
C PRO A 13 6.43 9.29 -15.86
N LEU A 14 5.22 9.47 -15.33
CA LEU A 14 5.00 9.88 -13.95
C LEU A 14 5.51 8.83 -12.95
N ALA A 15 5.19 7.56 -13.18
CA ALA A 15 5.66 6.46 -12.32
C ALA A 15 7.19 6.34 -12.40
N ALA A 16 7.78 6.44 -13.58
CA ALA A 16 9.23 6.37 -13.76
C ALA A 16 9.99 7.49 -13.00
N ILE A 17 9.45 8.71 -13.00
CA ILE A 17 10.03 9.85 -12.27
C ILE A 17 10.01 9.59 -10.76
N VAL A 18 8.86 9.13 -10.24
CA VAL A 18 8.71 8.84 -8.80
C VAL A 18 9.62 7.71 -8.37
N GLU A 19 9.62 6.59 -9.09
CA GLU A 19 10.47 5.43 -8.80
C GLU A 19 11.97 5.78 -8.83
N ARG A 20 12.39 6.61 -9.80
CA ARG A 20 13.76 7.11 -9.85
C ARG A 20 14.12 7.94 -8.62
N ARG A 21 13.26 8.86 -8.20
CA ARG A 21 13.49 9.68 -7.00
C ARG A 21 13.61 8.81 -5.74
N LEU A 22 12.75 7.79 -5.60
CA LEU A 22 12.80 6.86 -4.48
C LEU A 22 14.10 6.04 -4.47
N ALA A 23 14.55 5.60 -5.65
CA ALA A 23 15.80 4.87 -5.80
C ALA A 23 17.03 5.73 -5.45
N ASP A 24 17.04 7.00 -5.87
CA ASP A 24 18.13 7.93 -5.58
C ASP A 24 18.23 8.24 -4.08
N LEU A 25 17.09 8.41 -3.39
CA LEU A 25 17.05 8.59 -1.94
C LEU A 25 17.55 7.36 -1.19
N THR A 26 17.12 6.17 -1.61
CA THR A 26 17.57 4.91 -1.02
C THR A 26 19.09 4.73 -1.18
N ARG A 27 19.63 5.05 -2.36
CA ARG A 27 21.07 5.00 -2.62
C ARG A 27 21.84 5.99 -1.76
N SER A 28 21.32 7.21 -1.61
CA SER A 28 21.94 8.26 -0.80
C SER A 28 21.95 7.92 0.69
N ALA A 29 20.89 7.29 1.19
CA ALA A 29 20.83 6.82 2.58
C ALA A 29 21.78 5.63 2.86
N ALA A 30 22.08 4.82 1.84
CA ALA A 30 22.94 3.65 1.96
C ALA A 30 24.45 3.97 1.86
N THR A 31 24.84 5.23 1.71
CA THR A 31 26.26 5.62 1.70
C THR A 31 26.88 5.46 3.08
N HIS A 32 28.16 5.07 3.15
CA HIS A 32 28.93 5.04 4.40
C HIS A 32 29.30 6.45 4.93
N ASP A 33 28.86 7.50 4.24
CA ASP A 33 29.04 8.89 4.65
C ASP A 33 27.94 9.31 5.63
N THR A 34 28.35 9.54 6.88
CA THR A 34 27.44 9.91 7.97
C THR A 34 26.86 11.32 7.82
N GLN A 35 27.56 12.24 7.15
CA GLN A 35 27.06 13.59 6.90
C GLN A 35 25.96 13.55 5.84
N VAL A 36 26.16 12.78 4.77
CA VAL A 36 25.13 12.56 3.74
C VAL A 36 23.91 11.88 4.33
N ALA A 37 24.10 10.82 5.12
CA ALA A 37 22.99 10.13 5.80
C ALA A 37 22.20 11.07 6.74
N ALA A 38 22.89 11.90 7.52
CA ALA A 38 22.25 12.87 8.41
C ALA A 38 21.51 13.98 7.63
N TRP A 39 22.05 14.41 6.50
CA TRP A 39 21.40 15.37 5.62
C TRP A 39 20.10 14.79 5.03
N VAL A 40 20.14 13.57 4.50
CA VAL A 40 18.97 12.84 3.98
C VAL A 40 17.92 12.70 5.08
N ALA A 41 18.33 12.31 6.29
CA ALA A 41 17.41 12.15 7.41
C ALA A 41 16.69 13.45 7.79
N ARG A 42 17.38 14.60 7.75
CA ARG A 42 16.80 15.89 8.16
C ARG A 42 15.97 16.55 7.06
N HIS A 43 16.32 16.38 5.80
CA HIS A 43 15.71 17.13 4.70
C HIS A 43 14.77 16.29 3.85
N GLU A 44 15.07 15.01 3.63
CA GLU A 44 14.31 14.17 2.70
C GLU A 44 13.23 13.36 3.41
N ILE A 45 13.46 12.89 4.64
CA ILE A 45 12.43 12.17 5.41
C ILE A 45 11.16 13.02 5.62
N PRO A 46 11.24 14.31 6.02
CA PRO A 46 10.04 15.14 6.16
C PRO A 46 9.27 15.28 4.85
N VAL A 47 9.97 15.43 3.73
CA VAL A 47 9.37 15.54 2.40
C VAL A 47 8.67 14.24 2.01
N LEU A 48 9.28 13.08 2.26
CA LEU A 48 8.64 11.77 2.05
C LEU A 48 7.41 11.58 2.93
N ALA A 49 7.47 12.02 4.20
CA ALA A 49 6.33 11.96 5.10
C ALA A 49 5.16 12.82 4.60
N GLU A 50 5.42 14.03 4.12
CA GLU A 50 4.40 14.90 3.51
C GLU A 50 3.84 14.32 2.21
N ALA A 51 4.70 13.79 1.33
CA ALA A 51 4.24 13.13 0.11
C ALA A 51 3.33 11.93 0.41
N LEU A 52 3.69 11.10 1.39
CA LEU A 52 2.86 9.98 1.83
C LEU A 52 1.53 10.47 2.43
N ARG A 53 1.55 11.52 3.27
CA ARG A 53 0.32 12.13 3.82
C ARG A 53 -0.58 12.65 2.70
N ALA A 54 -0.03 13.32 1.69
CA ALA A 54 -0.78 13.84 0.55
C ALA A 54 -1.47 12.71 -0.23
N VAL A 55 -0.75 11.62 -0.54
CA VAL A 55 -1.33 10.45 -1.21
C VAL A 55 -2.40 9.78 -0.35
N LEU A 56 -2.16 9.64 0.97
CA LEU A 56 -3.13 9.03 1.88
C LEU A 56 -4.33 9.94 2.16
N ALA A 57 -4.24 11.25 1.95
CA ALA A 57 -5.37 12.17 2.10
C ALA A 57 -6.50 11.86 1.09
N GLU A 58 -6.18 11.31 -0.08
CA GLU A 58 -7.19 10.79 -1.03
C GLU A 58 -7.95 9.57 -0.48
N HIS A 59 -7.39 8.95 0.56
CA HIS A 59 -7.86 7.72 1.17
C HIS A 59 -8.49 7.91 2.56
N ARG A 60 -9.02 9.11 2.88
CA ARG A 60 -9.68 9.38 4.18
C ARG A 60 -10.55 8.21 4.65
N THR A 61 -10.21 7.68 5.82
CA THR A 61 -10.83 6.49 6.41
C THR A 61 -11.92 6.88 7.41
N ASP A 62 -12.95 6.05 7.52
CA ASP A 62 -13.92 6.11 8.63
C ASP A 62 -13.36 5.46 9.90
N ALA A 63 -14.12 5.53 11.00
CA ALA A 63 -13.77 4.89 12.28
C ALA A 63 -13.53 3.37 12.20
N ARG A 64 -13.92 2.71 11.10
CA ARG A 64 -13.67 1.28 10.87
C ARG A 64 -12.50 1.05 9.90
N GLY A 65 -11.71 2.08 9.60
CA GLY A 65 -10.53 2.00 8.73
C GLY A 65 -10.84 1.90 7.23
N ARG A 66 -12.04 2.28 6.79
CA ARG A 66 -12.51 2.06 5.41
C ARG A 66 -12.55 3.37 4.62
N CYS A 67 -12.06 3.35 3.37
CA CYS A 67 -12.03 4.52 2.48
C CYS A 67 -13.08 4.43 1.34
N VAL A 68 -13.70 5.56 0.96
CA VAL A 68 -14.72 5.62 -0.11
C VAL A 68 -14.16 5.28 -1.49
N ALA A 69 -12.95 5.76 -1.82
CA ALA A 69 -12.27 5.46 -3.08
C ALA A 69 -12.04 3.94 -3.27
N CYS A 70 -11.69 3.27 -2.19
CA CYS A 70 -11.47 1.83 -2.13
C CYS A 70 -12.78 1.05 -2.26
N ARG A 71 -13.87 1.56 -1.68
CA ARG A 71 -15.20 0.94 -1.77
C ARG A 71 -15.81 1.06 -3.17
N GLY A 72 -15.75 2.25 -3.77
CA GLY A 72 -16.32 2.51 -5.09
C GLY A 72 -15.69 1.66 -6.20
N ARG A 73 -14.37 1.46 -6.14
CA ARG A 73 -13.63 0.61 -7.09
C ARG A 73 -14.01 -0.88 -6.94
N ARG A 74 -14.22 -1.35 -5.70
CA ARG A 74 -14.61 -2.73 -5.38
C ARG A 74 -16.08 -3.03 -5.68
N TRP A 75 -16.97 -2.06 -5.50
CA TRP A 75 -18.40 -2.21 -5.83
C TRP A 75 -18.64 -2.53 -7.31
N ARG A 76 -17.83 -1.98 -8.21
CA ARG A 76 -17.91 -2.28 -9.65
C ARG A 76 -17.39 -3.67 -10.02
N GLN A 77 -16.43 -4.20 -9.27
CA GLN A 77 -15.73 -5.44 -9.61
C GLN A 77 -16.26 -6.66 -8.85
N TRP A 78 -16.81 -6.49 -7.65
CA TRP A 78 -17.22 -7.57 -6.77
C TRP A 78 -18.56 -7.24 -6.12
N ARG A 79 -19.64 -7.57 -6.83
CA ARG A 79 -21.03 -7.38 -6.38
C ARG A 79 -21.41 -8.18 -5.12
N ASN A 80 -20.54 -9.07 -4.60
CA ASN A 80 -20.97 -10.05 -3.60
C ASN A 80 -20.01 -10.46 -2.47
N ARG A 81 -18.83 -9.87 -2.22
CA ARG A 81 -17.98 -10.33 -1.09
C ARG A 81 -17.26 -9.19 -0.35
N HIS A 82 -17.67 -9.01 0.91
CA HIS A 82 -17.03 -8.25 2.01
C HIS A 82 -17.07 -6.71 1.98
N PRO A 83 -18.11 -6.09 2.60
CA PRO A 83 -18.15 -4.64 2.86
C PRO A 83 -17.19 -4.16 3.97
N SER A 84 -16.35 -5.04 4.50
CA SER A 84 -15.54 -4.83 5.71
C SER A 84 -14.03 -4.72 5.47
N VAL A 85 -13.55 -4.70 4.23
CA VAL A 85 -12.10 -4.69 3.99
C VAL A 85 -11.53 -3.30 4.32
N PRO A 86 -10.45 -3.20 5.13
CA PRO A 86 -9.79 -1.93 5.42
C PRO A 86 -9.28 -1.25 4.14
N CYS A 87 -8.94 0.04 4.26
CA CYS A 87 -8.32 0.81 3.18
C CYS A 87 -7.02 0.14 2.74
N ARG A 88 -6.91 -0.22 1.45
CA ARG A 88 -5.72 -0.92 0.93
C ARG A 88 -4.47 -0.03 1.00
N ALA A 89 -4.60 1.27 0.77
CA ALA A 89 -3.49 2.21 0.82
C ALA A 89 -2.89 2.31 2.23
N TYR A 90 -3.74 2.48 3.26
CA TYR A 90 -3.29 2.52 4.65
C TYR A 90 -2.70 1.19 5.13
N VAL A 91 -3.27 0.06 4.72
CA VAL A 91 -2.70 -1.26 5.03
C VAL A 91 -1.33 -1.42 4.37
N ALA A 92 -1.18 -1.04 3.10
CA ALA A 92 0.09 -1.11 2.39
C ALA A 92 1.15 -0.20 3.03
N ALA A 93 0.80 1.06 3.31
CA ALA A 93 1.69 2.02 3.95
C ALA A 93 2.19 1.51 5.31
N ARG A 94 1.28 0.99 6.14
CA ARG A 94 1.63 0.40 7.43
C ARG A 94 2.60 -0.78 7.31
N LEU A 95 2.35 -1.70 6.39
CA LEU A 95 3.23 -2.84 6.16
C LEU A 95 4.62 -2.38 5.68
N ALA A 96 4.67 -1.37 4.80
CA ALA A 96 5.92 -0.82 4.29
C ALA A 96 6.73 -0.06 5.35
N LEU A 97 6.06 0.63 6.28
CA LEU A 97 6.70 1.30 7.41
C LEU A 97 7.21 0.34 8.50
N GLY A 98 6.88 -0.95 8.42
CA GLY A 98 7.27 -1.95 9.41
C GLY A 98 6.38 -1.99 10.65
N ASP A 99 5.31 -1.20 10.69
CA ASP A 99 4.38 -1.07 11.81
C ASP A 99 3.42 -2.27 11.95
N GLY A 100 3.84 -3.54 11.75
CA GLY A 100 2.99 -4.76 11.61
C GLY A 100 1.54 -4.72 12.11
N LEU A 101 0.54 -5.24 11.35
CA LEU A 101 -0.92 -5.14 11.62
C LEU A 101 -1.31 -5.19 13.11
N PRO A 102 -2.15 -4.27 13.64
CA PRO A 102 -2.64 -4.46 14.99
C PRO A 102 -3.65 -5.59 14.90
N ALA A 103 -3.62 -6.50 15.87
CA ALA A 103 -4.54 -7.64 15.90
C ALA A 103 -6.02 -7.24 15.72
N GLU A 104 -6.37 -5.98 16.01
CA GLU A 104 -7.71 -5.38 16.02
C GLU A 104 -8.35 -5.11 14.65
N ILE A 105 -7.58 -5.01 13.54
CA ILE A 105 -8.16 -4.88 12.18
C ILE A 105 -8.59 -6.25 11.61
N THR A 106 -8.22 -7.34 12.28
CA THR A 106 -8.64 -8.69 11.93
C THR A 106 -10.05 -8.92 12.46
N HIS A 107 -11.06 -8.59 11.66
CA HIS A 107 -12.46 -8.88 11.95
C HIS A 107 -12.64 -10.31 12.54
N PRO A 108 -13.18 -10.48 13.77
CA PRO A 108 -13.31 -11.78 14.42
C PRO A 108 -14.33 -12.73 13.78
N ALA A 109 -14.93 -12.34 12.65
CA ALA A 109 -15.99 -13.10 11.97
C ALA A 109 -15.49 -14.34 11.20
N GLN A 110 -14.19 -14.47 10.92
CA GLN A 110 -13.68 -15.62 10.15
C GLN A 110 -13.38 -16.87 11.00
N ARG A 111 -13.17 -16.73 12.32
CA ARG A 111 -12.80 -17.87 13.17
C ARG A 111 -13.97 -18.81 13.55
N ARG A 112 -15.22 -18.42 13.30
CA ARG A 112 -16.40 -19.22 13.71
C ARG A 112 -16.90 -20.23 12.67
N LYS A 113 -16.42 -20.22 11.41
CA LYS A 113 -16.92 -21.13 10.37
C LYS A 113 -16.18 -22.47 10.27
N HIS A 114 -14.97 -22.61 10.82
CA HIS A 114 -14.21 -23.86 10.74
C HIS A 114 -14.61 -24.92 11.79
N ARG A 115 -15.33 -24.53 12.86
CA ARG A 115 -15.77 -25.50 13.90
C ARG A 115 -17.08 -26.22 13.55
N ARG A 116 -17.94 -25.65 12.70
CA ARG A 116 -19.26 -26.24 12.38
C ARG A 116 -19.25 -27.32 11.29
N ARG A 117 -18.16 -27.47 10.52
CA ARG A 117 -18.06 -28.53 9.49
C ARG A 117 -17.52 -29.86 10.00
N ARG A 118 -16.97 -29.91 11.21
CA ARG A 118 -16.50 -31.16 11.84
C ARG A 118 -17.52 -31.83 12.77
N ALA A 119 -18.68 -31.21 12.99
CA ALA A 119 -19.71 -31.72 13.92
C ALA A 119 -21.02 -32.11 13.19
N ALA A 120 -20.98 -32.30 11.88
CA ALA A 120 -22.14 -32.69 11.05
C ALA A 120 -21.76 -33.78 10.03
N GLY A 121 -20.84 -34.66 10.43
CA GLY A 121 -20.40 -35.81 9.65
C GLY A 121 -20.14 -36.96 10.61
N GLU A 122 -21.21 -37.43 11.22
CA GLU A 122 -21.33 -38.74 11.89
C GLU A 122 -22.71 -39.30 11.51
#